data_AF-A0A7S0KND2-F1
#
_entry.id   AF-A0A7S0KND2-F1
#
_cell.length_a   1.000
_cell.length_b   1.000
_cell.length_c   1.000
_cell.angle_alpha   90.00
_cell.angle_beta   90.00
_cell.angle_gamma   90.00
#
_symmetry.space_group_name_H-M   'P 1'
#
loop_
_entity.id
_entity.type
_entity.pdbx_description
1 polymer ?
#
loop_
_entity_poly.entity_id
_entity_poly.type
_entity_poly.pdbx_seq_one_letter_code
_entity_poly.pdbx_strand_id
1 'polypeptide(L)'
;GGSKGAWSALLRRYLQSLPRAREAAAGPGGDSAALTALLAGLRAALAGPGGAAIRSHLASPEANGEAYVQVISLLNGEYGDARVRELVVLDVLSTLRSLLAESEDAASAFGRDVGYETLNAALRTAWGDAPASRTLLARVLQLAVDADFPEDGRDPAAGAVIRNPGALPVITSLLRGRGGWTAKAIGSDQATLRTWILDVFARLLGDSVASRAAADQADLLGELLEWFADAARDDEGQRDENVPDSRVEREGDDDTAGSGSSDDSTSARIAVCIGSCALHSLSARNFRTVFR
;
A
#
# COMPACT_ATOMS: atom_id res chain seq x y z
N GLY A 1 3.44 -13.26 -35.55
CA GLY A 1 4.89 -13.03 -35.37
C GLY A 1 5.27 -11.56 -35.20
N GLY A 2 4.90 -10.68 -36.13
CA GLY A 2 5.47 -9.31 -36.20
C GLY A 2 5.05 -8.28 -35.13
N SER A 3 3.85 -8.38 -34.54
CA SER A 3 3.37 -7.37 -33.59
C SER A 3 4.07 -7.43 -32.22
N LYS A 4 4.40 -8.62 -31.70
CA LYS A 4 5.10 -8.78 -30.41
C LYS A 4 6.49 -8.13 -30.40
N GLY A 5 7.24 -8.23 -31.50
CA GLY A 5 8.58 -7.64 -31.62
C GLY A 5 8.59 -6.11 -31.75
N ALA A 6 7.57 -5.53 -32.37
CA ALA A 6 7.44 -4.08 -32.50
C ALA A 6 7.13 -3.42 -31.13
N TRP A 7 6.23 -4.03 -30.35
CA TRP A 7 5.87 -3.53 -29.02
C TRP A 7 7.02 -3.65 -28.02
N SER A 8 7.79 -4.74 -28.04
CA SER A 8 8.96 -4.88 -27.16
C SER A 8 10.07 -3.87 -27.50
N ALA A 9 10.30 -3.58 -28.77
CA ALA A 9 11.25 -2.55 -29.20
C ALA A 9 10.80 -1.15 -28.77
N LEU A 10 9.51 -0.82 -28.90
CA LEU A 10 8.95 0.46 -28.45
C LEU A 10 9.09 0.61 -26.94
N LEU A 11 8.68 -0.41 -26.17
CA LEU A 11 8.80 -0.42 -24.71
C LEU A 11 10.26 -0.22 -24.27
N ARG A 12 11.20 -0.96 -24.88
CA ARG A 12 12.63 -0.82 -24.58
C ARG A 12 13.12 0.60 -24.84
N ARG A 13 12.74 1.21 -25.96
CA ARG A 13 13.10 2.60 -26.28
C ARG A 13 12.51 3.58 -25.27
N TYR A 14 11.29 3.32 -24.81
CA TYR A 14 10.62 4.09 -23.79
C TYR A 14 11.40 4.05 -22.47
N LEU A 15 11.70 2.84 -22.00
CA LEU A 15 12.44 2.60 -20.78
C LEU A 15 13.83 3.25 -20.83
N GLN A 16 14.57 3.10 -21.94
CA GLN A 16 15.88 3.73 -22.17
C GLN A 16 15.85 5.27 -22.10
N SER A 17 14.70 5.90 -22.27
CA SER A 17 14.55 7.37 -22.15
C SER A 17 14.32 7.84 -20.71
N LEU A 18 13.88 6.95 -19.82
CA LEU A 18 13.53 7.28 -18.43
C LEU A 18 14.71 7.80 -17.60
N PRO A 19 15.93 7.22 -17.66
CA PRO A 19 17.06 7.74 -16.88
C PRO A 19 17.40 9.19 -17.22
N ARG A 20 17.38 9.54 -18.51
CA ARG A 20 17.65 10.92 -18.96
C ARG A 20 16.56 11.89 -18.51
N ALA A 21 15.30 11.48 -18.58
CA ALA A 21 14.19 12.30 -18.09
C ALA A 21 14.24 12.46 -16.56
N ARG A 22 14.68 11.43 -15.83
CA ARG A 22 14.93 11.50 -14.39
C ARG A 22 16.02 12.52 -14.05
N GLU A 23 17.14 12.47 -14.78
CA GLU A 23 18.25 13.43 -14.60
C GLU A 23 17.81 14.87 -14.87
N ALA A 24 16.99 15.10 -15.90
CA ALA A 24 16.43 16.42 -16.19
C ALA A 24 15.46 16.91 -15.12
N ALA A 25 14.76 16.00 -14.44
CA ALA A 25 13.84 16.29 -13.35
C ALA A 25 14.54 16.42 -11.98
N ALA A 26 15.82 16.07 -11.87
CA ALA A 26 16.57 16.11 -10.61
C ALA A 26 17.06 17.53 -10.27
N GLY A 27 17.21 17.79 -8.97
CA GLY A 27 17.74 19.05 -8.44
C GLY A 27 16.70 20.15 -8.17
N PRO A 28 17.12 21.31 -7.63
CA PRO A 28 16.22 22.37 -7.13
C PRO A 28 15.41 23.12 -8.21
N GLY A 29 15.70 22.88 -9.49
CA GLY A 29 15.00 23.49 -10.63
C GLY A 29 14.77 22.51 -11.78
N GLY A 30 14.76 21.21 -11.48
CA GLY A 30 14.54 20.16 -12.48
C GLY A 30 13.13 20.23 -13.06
N ASP A 31 13.01 19.98 -14.36
CA ASP A 31 11.72 19.93 -15.06
C ASP A 31 11.20 18.49 -15.09
N SER A 32 10.18 18.21 -14.27
CA SER A 32 9.53 16.91 -14.21
C SER A 32 8.54 16.66 -15.34
N ALA A 33 8.18 17.67 -16.14
CA ALA A 33 7.14 17.56 -17.18
C ALA A 33 7.46 16.47 -18.20
N ALA A 34 8.73 16.37 -18.64
CA ALA A 34 9.16 15.33 -19.56
C ALA A 34 9.04 13.93 -18.95
N LEU A 35 9.43 13.76 -17.69
CA LEU A 35 9.33 12.48 -16.97
C LEU A 35 7.86 12.06 -16.80
N THR A 36 7.01 12.98 -16.32
CA THR A 36 5.57 12.74 -16.15
C THR A 36 4.88 12.45 -17.47
N ALA A 37 5.20 13.19 -18.54
CA ALA A 37 4.65 12.94 -19.88
C ALA A 37 5.08 11.57 -20.41
N LEU A 38 6.34 11.16 -20.16
CA LEU A 38 6.79 9.82 -20.48
C LEU A 38 6.00 8.77 -19.67
N LEU A 39 5.93 8.86 -18.35
CA LEU A 39 5.18 7.88 -17.56
C LEU A 39 3.70 7.81 -17.94
N ALA A 40 3.06 8.94 -18.25
CA ALA A 40 1.70 8.99 -18.76
C ALA A 40 1.55 8.30 -20.13
N GLY A 41 2.45 8.55 -21.08
CA GLY A 41 2.43 7.92 -22.40
C GLY A 41 2.65 6.40 -22.34
N LEU A 42 3.50 5.92 -21.42
CA LEU A 42 3.69 4.48 -21.21
C LEU A 42 2.42 3.83 -20.67
N ARG A 43 1.76 4.45 -19.69
CA ARG A 43 0.48 3.97 -19.16
C ARG A 43 -0.59 3.94 -20.25
N ALA A 44 -0.69 4.98 -21.07
CA ALA A 44 -1.63 5.02 -22.20
C ALA A 44 -1.35 3.89 -23.21
N ALA A 45 -0.09 3.60 -23.50
CA ALA A 45 0.29 2.48 -24.36
C ALA A 45 -0.08 1.12 -23.76
N LEU A 46 0.09 0.93 -22.45
CA LEU A 46 -0.26 -0.28 -21.71
C LEU A 46 -1.78 -0.49 -21.54
N ALA A 47 -2.58 0.58 -21.61
CA ALA A 47 -4.03 0.52 -21.64
C ALA A 47 -4.58 0.16 -23.04
N GLY A 48 -3.75 0.33 -24.09
CA GLY A 48 -4.12 0.01 -25.46
C GLY A 48 -4.14 -1.50 -25.77
N PRO A 49 -4.52 -1.89 -27.01
CA PRO A 49 -4.71 -3.28 -27.42
C PRO A 49 -3.43 -4.14 -27.39
N GLY A 50 -2.24 -3.54 -27.22
CA GLY A 50 -0.97 -4.24 -27.03
C GLY A 50 -0.59 -4.52 -25.56
N GLY A 51 -1.31 -3.93 -24.60
CA GLY A 51 -0.97 -3.96 -23.18
C GLY A 51 -0.86 -5.37 -22.59
N ALA A 52 -1.87 -6.20 -22.84
CA ALA A 52 -1.88 -7.58 -22.34
C ALA A 52 -0.68 -8.39 -22.85
N ALA A 53 -0.33 -8.25 -24.14
CA ALA A 53 0.82 -8.93 -24.72
C ALA A 53 2.15 -8.44 -24.15
N ILE A 54 2.25 -7.16 -23.80
CA ILE A 54 3.41 -6.60 -23.10
C ILE A 54 3.52 -7.21 -21.71
N ARG A 55 2.44 -7.27 -20.93
CA ARG A 55 2.45 -7.86 -19.58
C ARG A 55 2.82 -9.34 -19.59
N SER A 56 2.32 -10.11 -20.56
CA SER A 56 2.76 -11.48 -20.78
C SER A 56 4.26 -11.59 -21.11
N HIS A 57 4.83 -10.62 -21.83
CA HIS A 57 6.28 -10.58 -22.05
C HIS A 57 7.02 -10.17 -20.78
N LEU A 58 6.53 -9.22 -19.99
CA LEU A 58 7.14 -8.84 -18.72
C LEU A 58 7.16 -9.97 -17.69
N ALA A 59 6.19 -10.88 -17.77
CA ALA A 59 6.18 -12.11 -16.97
C ALA A 59 7.18 -13.19 -17.44
N SER A 60 7.71 -13.05 -18.66
CA SER A 60 8.60 -14.04 -19.25
C SER A 60 10.03 -13.93 -18.69
N PRO A 61 10.77 -15.05 -18.55
CA PRO A 61 12.16 -15.03 -18.09
C PRO A 61 13.06 -14.12 -18.94
N GLU A 62 12.77 -13.96 -20.24
CA GLU A 62 13.54 -13.13 -21.16
C GLU A 62 13.48 -11.64 -20.83
N ALA A 63 12.42 -11.18 -20.15
CA ALA A 63 12.31 -9.78 -19.73
C ALA A 63 13.19 -9.45 -18.51
N ASN A 64 13.55 -10.46 -17.70
CA ASN A 64 14.50 -10.38 -16.59
C ASN A 64 14.27 -9.17 -15.65
N GLY A 65 13.01 -8.81 -15.42
CA GLY A 65 12.62 -7.66 -14.60
C GLY A 65 13.12 -6.27 -15.04
N GLU A 66 13.75 -6.11 -16.20
CA GLU A 66 14.46 -4.87 -16.60
C GLU A 66 13.51 -3.65 -16.57
N ALA A 67 12.30 -3.81 -17.10
CA ALA A 67 11.30 -2.74 -17.12
C ALA A 67 10.89 -2.29 -15.71
N TYR A 68 10.72 -3.25 -14.80
CA TYR A 68 10.37 -2.97 -13.42
C TYR A 68 11.49 -2.23 -12.71
N VAL A 69 12.74 -2.69 -12.84
CA VAL A 69 13.91 -2.04 -12.25
C VAL A 69 14.02 -0.60 -12.75
N GLN A 70 13.86 -0.36 -14.05
CA GLN A 70 13.94 1.00 -14.60
C GLN A 70 12.86 1.92 -14.04
N VAL A 71 11.62 1.45 -13.91
CA VAL A 71 10.52 2.24 -13.31
C VAL A 71 10.75 2.49 -11.82
N ILE A 72 11.14 1.48 -11.03
CA ILE A 72 11.42 1.64 -9.61
C ILE A 72 12.62 2.55 -9.35
N SER A 73 13.64 2.51 -10.22
CA SER A 73 14.84 3.34 -10.09
C SER A 73 14.57 4.85 -10.18
N LEU A 74 13.40 5.24 -10.68
CA LEU A 74 12.95 6.63 -10.68
C LEU A 74 12.75 7.16 -9.25
N LEU A 75 12.38 6.30 -8.30
CA LEU A 75 12.22 6.69 -6.89
C LEU A 75 13.54 7.15 -6.26
N ASN A 76 14.69 6.78 -6.84
CA ASN A 76 16.01 7.18 -6.36
C ASN A 76 16.44 8.58 -6.85
N GLY A 77 15.55 9.33 -7.53
CA GLY A 77 15.84 10.69 -7.98
C GLY A 77 15.83 11.72 -6.84
N GLU A 78 16.78 12.65 -6.86
CA GLU A 78 16.82 13.79 -5.93
C GLU A 78 15.90 14.91 -6.42
N TYR A 79 14.59 14.74 -6.22
CA TYR A 79 13.58 15.75 -6.56
C TYR A 79 13.55 16.83 -5.47
N GLY A 80 14.06 18.03 -5.79
CA GLY A 80 14.24 19.10 -4.80
C GLY A 80 12.92 19.58 -4.18
N ASP A 81 11.88 19.78 -4.99
CA ASP A 81 10.56 20.19 -4.53
C ASP A 81 9.73 18.99 -4.02
N ALA A 82 9.12 19.13 -2.84
CA ALA A 82 8.36 18.06 -2.20
C ALA A 82 7.10 17.65 -2.99
N ARG A 83 6.44 18.59 -3.68
CA ARG A 83 5.26 18.31 -4.51
C ARG A 83 5.67 17.60 -5.79
N VAL A 84 6.80 17.98 -6.38
CA VAL A 84 7.40 17.27 -7.53
C VAL A 84 7.78 15.85 -7.14
N ARG A 85 8.41 15.68 -5.98
CA ARG A 85 8.76 14.36 -5.45
C ARG A 85 7.52 13.49 -5.26
N GLU A 86 6.49 14.02 -4.61
CA GLU A 86 5.22 13.30 -4.45
C GLU A 86 4.60 12.93 -5.80
N LEU A 87 4.52 13.88 -6.73
CA LEU A 87 4.02 13.62 -8.09
C LEU A 87 4.75 12.46 -8.76
N VAL A 88 6.09 12.46 -8.74
CA VAL A 88 6.88 11.38 -9.35
C VAL A 88 6.64 10.04 -8.67
N VAL A 89 6.58 10.00 -7.33
CA VAL A 89 6.28 8.76 -6.58
C VAL A 89 4.92 8.20 -7.00
N LEU A 90 3.89 9.06 -7.08
CA LEU A 90 2.54 8.66 -7.49
C LEU A 90 2.51 8.18 -8.95
N ASP A 91 3.23 8.84 -9.85
CA ASP A 91 3.36 8.44 -11.25
C ASP A 91 4.09 7.10 -11.41
N VAL A 92 5.13 6.85 -10.61
CA VAL A 92 5.86 5.57 -10.59
C VAL A 92 4.94 4.44 -10.12
N LEU A 93 4.21 4.62 -9.03
CA LEU A 93 3.26 3.63 -8.53
C LEU A 93 2.14 3.35 -9.53
N SER A 94 1.60 4.40 -10.15
CA SER A 94 0.58 4.28 -11.20
C SER A 94 1.11 3.53 -12.43
N THR A 95 2.36 3.79 -12.81
CA THR A 95 3.02 3.12 -13.94
C THR A 95 3.30 1.66 -13.62
N LEU A 96 3.77 1.37 -12.41
CA LEU A 96 3.96 0.01 -11.94
C LEU A 96 2.63 -0.75 -11.98
N ARG A 97 1.54 -0.19 -11.45
CA ARG A 97 0.21 -0.81 -11.56
C ARG A 97 -0.14 -1.12 -13.02
N SER A 98 0.03 -0.18 -13.96
CA SER A 98 -0.25 -0.45 -15.38
C SER A 98 0.60 -1.58 -15.99
N LEU A 99 1.82 -1.78 -15.50
CA LEU A 99 2.68 -2.90 -15.91
C LEU A 99 2.22 -4.25 -15.34
N LEU A 100 1.50 -4.25 -14.21
CA LEU A 100 0.99 -5.47 -13.55
C LEU A 100 -0.49 -5.75 -13.83
N ALA A 101 -1.23 -4.75 -14.34
CA ALA A 101 -2.68 -4.77 -14.41
C ALA A 101 -3.25 -6.01 -15.12
N GLU A 102 -4.25 -6.62 -14.52
CA GLU A 102 -4.96 -7.81 -14.99
C GLU A 102 -4.03 -9.00 -15.29
N SER A 103 -2.84 -9.05 -14.69
CA SER A 103 -1.85 -10.09 -14.94
C SER A 103 -1.17 -10.56 -13.64
N GLU A 104 -1.70 -11.63 -13.08
CA GLU A 104 -1.10 -12.31 -11.91
C GLU A 104 0.32 -12.80 -12.20
N ASP A 105 0.60 -13.26 -13.43
CA ASP A 105 1.94 -13.65 -13.87
C ASP A 105 2.92 -12.47 -13.83
N ALA A 106 2.51 -11.28 -14.28
CA ALA A 106 3.35 -10.09 -14.24
C ALA A 106 3.61 -9.65 -12.79
N ALA A 107 2.61 -9.68 -11.92
CA ALA A 107 2.76 -9.40 -10.49
C ALA A 107 3.71 -10.41 -9.81
N SER A 108 3.57 -11.70 -10.13
CA SER A 108 4.47 -12.75 -9.65
C SER A 108 5.90 -12.54 -10.12
N ALA A 109 6.09 -12.22 -11.41
CA ALA A 109 7.41 -11.93 -11.97
C ALA A 109 8.03 -10.68 -11.33
N PHE A 110 7.26 -9.61 -11.10
CA PHE A 110 7.75 -8.46 -10.35
C PHE A 110 8.21 -8.83 -8.93
N GLY A 111 7.40 -9.61 -8.21
CA GLY A 111 7.74 -10.10 -6.87
C GLY A 111 9.00 -10.95 -6.83
N ARG A 112 9.27 -11.74 -7.88
CA ARG A 112 10.46 -12.58 -7.99
C ARG A 112 11.70 -11.82 -8.45
N ASP A 113 11.57 -10.97 -9.48
CA ASP A 113 12.70 -10.38 -10.20
C ASP A 113 13.17 -9.07 -9.56
N VAL A 114 12.28 -8.32 -8.90
CA VAL A 114 12.59 -7.06 -8.19
C VAL A 114 12.25 -7.14 -6.72
N GLY A 115 11.06 -7.64 -6.39
CA GLY A 115 10.57 -7.77 -5.02
C GLY A 115 9.87 -6.52 -4.48
N TYR A 116 8.78 -6.75 -3.75
CA TYR A 116 8.04 -5.68 -3.07
C TYR A 116 8.83 -5.04 -1.93
N GLU A 117 9.80 -5.75 -1.35
CA GLU A 117 10.73 -5.16 -0.37
C GLU A 117 11.65 -4.12 -0.99
N THR A 118 12.10 -4.34 -2.23
CA THR A 118 12.87 -3.35 -2.97
C THR A 118 12.03 -2.11 -3.26
N LEU A 119 10.78 -2.29 -3.67
CA LEU A 119 9.83 -1.18 -3.82
C LEU A 119 9.64 -0.43 -2.50
N ASN A 120 9.44 -1.16 -1.40
CA ASN A 120 9.23 -0.59 -0.07
C ASN A 120 10.44 0.25 0.38
N ALA A 121 11.66 -0.30 0.21
CA ALA A 121 12.90 0.41 0.52
C ALA A 121 13.06 1.68 -0.34
N ALA A 122 12.82 1.59 -1.65
CA ALA A 122 12.91 2.73 -2.55
C ALA A 122 11.87 3.81 -2.23
N LEU A 123 10.64 3.44 -1.90
CA LEU A 123 9.60 4.37 -1.46
C LEU A 123 9.98 5.08 -0.16
N ARG A 124 10.50 4.33 0.83
CA ARG A 124 10.98 4.91 2.09
C ARG A 124 12.14 5.88 1.87
N THR A 125 13.06 5.56 0.97
CA THR A 125 14.15 6.47 0.59
C THR A 125 13.62 7.73 -0.09
N ALA A 126 12.66 7.59 -1.01
CA ALA A 126 12.08 8.72 -1.73
C ALA A 126 11.25 9.64 -0.82
N TRP A 127 10.49 9.07 0.11
CA TRP A 127 9.60 9.83 0.97
C TRP A 127 10.26 10.37 2.25
N GLY A 128 11.34 9.72 2.70
CA GLY A 128 12.06 10.08 3.91
C GLY A 128 11.21 9.89 5.17
N ASP A 129 11.24 10.88 6.06
CA ASP A 129 10.54 10.84 7.35
C ASP A 129 9.15 11.49 7.29
N ALA A 130 8.68 11.90 6.11
CA ALA A 130 7.38 12.52 5.98
C ALA A 130 6.23 11.51 6.26
N PRO A 131 5.13 11.94 6.89
CA PRO A 131 3.94 11.11 7.02
C PRO A 131 3.43 10.70 5.62
N ALA A 132 2.95 9.46 5.48
CA ALA A 132 2.30 9.02 4.24
C ALA A 132 1.01 9.83 4.00
N SER A 133 0.82 10.33 2.78
CA SER A 133 -0.42 10.98 2.38
C SER A 133 -1.51 9.94 2.07
N ARG A 134 -2.78 10.35 2.16
CA ARG A 134 -3.91 9.50 1.74
C ARG A 134 -3.79 9.08 0.28
N THR A 135 -3.36 10.00 -0.58
CA THR A 135 -3.16 9.76 -2.01
C THR A 135 -2.10 8.68 -2.24
N LEU A 136 -0.96 8.76 -1.55
CA LEU A 136 0.07 7.73 -1.61
C LEU A 136 -0.46 6.36 -1.20
N LEU A 137 -1.17 6.29 -0.06
CA LEU A 137 -1.73 5.04 0.43
C LEU A 137 -2.78 4.46 -0.53
N ALA A 138 -3.64 5.32 -1.09
CA ALA A 138 -4.61 4.93 -2.11
C ALA A 138 -3.91 4.36 -3.35
N ARG A 139 -2.79 4.92 -3.81
CA ARG A 139 -2.05 4.38 -4.96
C ARG A 139 -1.43 3.00 -4.69
N VAL A 140 -0.90 2.76 -3.49
CA VAL A 140 -0.40 1.41 -3.13
C VAL A 140 -1.57 0.43 -2.97
N LEU A 141 -2.71 0.87 -2.45
CA LEU A 141 -3.92 0.05 -2.38
C LEU A 141 -4.43 -0.33 -3.77
N GLN A 142 -4.46 0.62 -4.72
CA GLN A 142 -4.78 0.35 -6.12
C GLN A 142 -3.83 -0.70 -6.73
N LEU A 143 -2.56 -0.70 -6.35
CA LEU A 143 -1.59 -1.71 -6.76
C LEU A 143 -1.88 -3.10 -6.16
N ALA A 144 -2.44 -3.17 -4.94
CA ALA A 144 -2.79 -4.40 -4.25
C ALA A 144 -4.08 -5.06 -4.79
N VAL A 145 -5.09 -4.24 -5.09
CA VAL A 145 -6.41 -4.70 -5.57
C VAL A 145 -6.53 -4.76 -7.09
N ASP A 146 -5.61 -4.09 -7.79
CA ASP A 146 -5.66 -3.88 -9.23
C ASP A 146 -7.00 -3.28 -9.71
N ALA A 147 -7.50 -2.29 -8.98
CA ALA A 147 -8.71 -1.56 -9.30
C ALA A 147 -8.55 -0.10 -8.89
N ASP A 148 -9.36 0.77 -9.47
CA ASP A 148 -9.37 2.18 -9.06
C ASP A 148 -9.98 2.30 -7.66
N PHE A 149 -9.24 2.98 -6.79
CA PHE A 149 -9.68 3.39 -5.47
C PHE A 149 -9.72 4.91 -5.46
N PRO A 150 -10.88 5.52 -5.21
CA PRO A 150 -11.00 6.96 -5.33
C PRO A 150 -10.26 7.65 -4.19
N GLU A 151 -9.45 8.65 -4.54
CA GLU A 151 -8.56 9.36 -3.61
C GLU A 151 -9.32 10.27 -2.64
N ASP A 152 -10.57 10.62 -2.98
CA ASP A 152 -11.49 11.40 -2.14
C ASP A 152 -12.01 10.61 -0.93
N GLY A 153 -11.62 9.35 -0.81
CA GLY A 153 -12.02 8.50 0.31
C GLY A 153 -13.35 7.79 0.12
N ARG A 154 -13.95 7.89 -1.07
CA ARG A 154 -15.08 7.04 -1.41
C ARG A 154 -14.65 5.58 -1.47
N ASP A 155 -15.65 4.74 -1.41
CA ASP A 155 -15.44 3.32 -1.43
C ASP A 155 -14.98 2.86 -2.82
N PRO A 156 -14.13 1.82 -2.89
CA PRO A 156 -13.85 1.16 -4.15
C PRO A 156 -15.12 0.62 -4.79
N ALA A 157 -15.03 0.27 -6.07
CA ALA A 157 -16.08 -0.48 -6.73
C ALA A 157 -16.43 -1.75 -5.94
N ALA A 158 -17.74 -2.03 -5.81
CA ALA A 158 -18.25 -3.21 -5.14
C ALA A 158 -17.60 -4.48 -5.72
N GLY A 159 -17.13 -5.37 -4.84
CA GLY A 159 -16.45 -6.61 -5.24
C GLY A 159 -14.95 -6.48 -5.54
N ALA A 160 -14.29 -5.42 -5.10
CA ALA A 160 -12.82 -5.35 -5.11
C ALA A 160 -12.20 -6.50 -4.30
N VAL A 161 -11.16 -7.11 -4.85
CA VAL A 161 -10.44 -8.25 -4.25
C VAL A 161 -8.95 -7.96 -4.26
N ILE A 162 -8.23 -8.42 -3.24
CA ILE A 162 -6.76 -8.34 -3.21
C ILE A 162 -6.21 -9.33 -4.24
N ARG A 163 -5.64 -8.82 -5.33
CA ARG A 163 -5.05 -9.60 -6.44
C ARG A 163 -3.54 -9.66 -6.39
N ASN A 164 -2.94 -8.71 -5.72
CA ASN A 164 -1.50 -8.57 -5.56
C ASN A 164 -1.16 -8.50 -4.06
N PRO A 165 -1.01 -9.65 -3.39
CA PRO A 165 -0.70 -9.71 -1.96
C PRO A 165 0.64 -9.10 -1.60
N GLY A 166 1.62 -9.11 -2.53
CA GLY A 166 2.94 -8.55 -2.28
C GLY A 166 2.94 -7.04 -2.03
N ALA A 167 1.88 -6.32 -2.44
CA ALA A 167 1.74 -4.90 -2.13
C ALA A 167 1.28 -4.63 -0.68
N LEU A 168 0.73 -5.62 0.04
CA LEU A 168 0.21 -5.42 1.40
C LEU A 168 1.31 -5.00 2.40
N PRO A 169 2.52 -5.61 2.43
CA PRO A 169 3.61 -5.16 3.30
C PRO A 169 4.06 -3.72 3.01
N VAL A 170 3.87 -3.22 1.79
CA VAL A 170 4.16 -1.82 1.45
C VAL A 170 3.15 -0.89 2.11
N ILE A 171 1.87 -1.28 2.14
CA ILE A 171 0.80 -0.54 2.84
C ILE A 171 1.08 -0.48 4.34
N THR A 172 1.35 -1.64 4.96
CA THR A 172 1.60 -1.71 6.41
C THR A 172 2.87 -0.94 6.80
N SER A 173 3.90 -1.01 5.97
CA SER A 173 5.12 -0.23 6.10
C SER A 173 4.90 1.29 6.11
N LEU A 174 4.10 1.81 5.17
CA LEU A 174 3.79 3.24 5.08
C LEU A 174 2.99 3.73 6.30
N LEU A 175 2.10 2.91 6.83
CA LEU A 175 1.28 3.22 8.01
C LEU A 175 2.05 3.19 9.33
N ARG A 176 3.03 2.28 9.45
CA ARG A 176 3.87 2.15 10.64
C ARG A 176 4.83 3.35 10.80
N GLY A 177 5.28 3.96 9.69
CA GLY A 177 6.33 4.97 9.73
C GLY A 177 7.61 4.47 10.44
N ARG A 178 8.52 5.38 10.84
CA ARG A 178 9.72 4.99 11.61
C ARG A 178 9.46 4.70 13.09
N GLY A 179 8.32 5.13 13.64
CA GLY A 179 8.07 5.07 15.09
C GLY A 179 7.09 3.98 15.55
N GLY A 180 6.58 3.15 14.64
CA GLY A 180 5.59 2.12 14.98
C GLY A 180 4.14 2.53 14.73
N TRP A 181 3.23 1.56 14.83
CA TRP A 181 1.80 1.77 14.64
C TRP A 181 1.21 2.82 15.61
N THR A 182 1.85 3.02 16.76
CA THR A 182 1.42 3.96 17.80
C THR A 182 2.24 5.23 17.88
N ALA A 183 3.29 5.38 17.05
CA ALA A 183 4.11 6.59 17.03
C ALA A 183 3.17 7.80 17.00
N LYS A 184 3.23 8.61 18.07
CA LYS A 184 2.29 9.70 18.38
C LYS A 184 1.90 10.35 17.06
N ALA A 185 0.69 10.04 16.58
CA ALA A 185 0.25 10.43 15.25
C ALA A 185 0.49 11.94 15.16
N ILE A 186 1.43 12.36 14.33
CA ILE A 186 1.82 13.76 14.24
C ILE A 186 0.66 14.44 13.50
N GLY A 187 -0.40 14.78 14.24
CA GLY A 187 -1.65 15.32 13.73
C GLY A 187 -2.80 14.30 13.60
N SER A 188 -4.02 14.82 13.59
CA SER A 188 -5.28 14.09 13.40
C SER A 188 -5.43 13.39 12.05
N ASP A 189 -4.62 13.80 11.06
CA ASP A 189 -4.65 13.27 9.69
C ASP A 189 -4.21 11.80 9.64
N GLN A 190 -3.16 11.42 10.40
CA GLN A 190 -2.66 10.04 10.43
C GLN A 190 -3.59 9.07 11.15
N ALA A 191 -4.27 9.51 12.22
CA ALA A 191 -5.29 8.70 12.88
C ALA A 191 -6.45 8.42 11.91
N THR A 192 -6.91 9.44 11.18
CA THR A 192 -7.96 9.30 10.15
C THR A 192 -7.52 8.34 9.03
N LEU A 193 -6.26 8.39 8.62
CA LEU A 193 -5.72 7.50 7.61
C LEU A 193 -5.68 6.03 8.05
N ARG A 194 -5.28 5.77 9.30
CA ARG A 194 -5.29 4.42 9.91
C ARG A 194 -6.71 3.87 10.02
N THR A 195 -7.66 4.70 10.46
CA THR A 195 -9.08 4.31 10.52
C THR A 195 -9.61 3.96 9.13
N TRP A 196 -9.33 4.81 8.14
CA TRP A 196 -9.76 4.59 6.76
C TRP A 196 -9.23 3.28 6.16
N ILE A 197 -7.94 2.97 6.34
CA ILE A 197 -7.38 1.74 5.76
C ILE A 197 -7.88 0.48 6.48
N LEU A 198 -8.14 0.54 7.79
CA LEU A 198 -8.77 -0.56 8.51
C LEU A 198 -10.19 -0.83 8.00
N ASP A 199 -10.96 0.20 7.68
CA ASP A 199 -12.30 0.02 7.08
C ASP A 199 -12.23 -0.61 5.70
N VAL A 200 -11.24 -0.21 4.90
CA VAL A 200 -10.97 -0.85 3.61
C VAL A 200 -10.63 -2.33 3.80
N PHE A 201 -9.71 -2.66 4.70
CA PHE A 201 -9.32 -4.04 4.97
C PHE A 201 -10.49 -4.87 5.49
N ALA A 202 -11.27 -4.38 6.45
CA ALA A 202 -12.43 -5.07 7.00
C ALA A 202 -13.40 -5.52 5.89
N ARG A 203 -13.66 -4.65 4.90
CA ARG A 203 -14.53 -4.96 3.76
C ARG A 203 -13.89 -5.92 2.78
N LEU A 204 -12.67 -5.64 2.33
CA LEU A 204 -11.95 -6.51 1.38
C LEU A 204 -11.84 -7.95 1.91
N LEU A 205 -11.60 -8.11 3.21
CA LEU A 205 -11.47 -9.40 3.87
C LEU A 205 -12.82 -10.04 4.19
N GLY A 206 -13.80 -9.26 4.63
CA GLY A 206 -15.15 -9.74 4.96
C GLY A 206 -15.88 -10.30 3.73
N ASP A 207 -15.76 -9.60 2.60
CA ASP A 207 -16.54 -9.91 1.39
C ASP A 207 -15.89 -10.97 0.49
N SER A 208 -14.62 -11.34 0.72
CA SER A 208 -13.87 -12.18 -0.21
C SER A 208 -12.95 -13.20 0.46
N VAL A 209 -13.18 -14.49 0.15
CA VAL A 209 -12.26 -15.58 0.51
C VAL A 209 -10.90 -15.41 -0.18
N ALA A 210 -10.90 -14.94 -1.44
CA ALA A 210 -9.67 -14.72 -2.19
C ALA A 210 -8.81 -13.61 -1.55
N SER A 211 -9.44 -12.52 -1.08
CA SER A 211 -8.72 -11.48 -0.34
C SER A 211 -8.13 -12.02 0.97
N ARG A 212 -8.86 -12.88 1.69
CA ARG A 212 -8.34 -13.51 2.90
C ARG A 212 -7.17 -14.44 2.63
N ALA A 213 -7.20 -15.19 1.53
CA ALA A 213 -6.07 -16.03 1.10
C ALA A 213 -4.85 -15.19 0.71
N ALA A 214 -5.06 -14.08 -0.01
CA ALA A 214 -4.02 -13.13 -0.35
C ALA A 214 -3.41 -12.47 0.91
N ALA A 215 -4.25 -12.10 1.87
CA ALA A 215 -3.81 -11.57 3.16
C ALA A 215 -2.99 -12.57 3.99
N ASP A 216 -3.36 -13.87 3.97
CA ASP A 216 -2.57 -14.95 4.59
C ASP A 216 -1.21 -15.11 3.91
N GLN A 217 -1.16 -15.04 2.57
CA GLN A 217 0.09 -15.10 1.81
C GLN A 217 1.06 -13.95 2.17
N ALA A 218 0.52 -12.78 2.51
CA ALA A 218 1.30 -11.60 2.88
C ALA A 218 1.57 -11.46 4.38
N ASP A 219 1.16 -12.44 5.19
CA ASP A 219 1.22 -12.40 6.67
C ASP A 219 0.57 -11.14 7.30
N LEU A 220 -0.53 -10.67 6.70
CA LEU A 220 -1.25 -9.50 7.23
C LEU A 220 -1.79 -9.74 8.65
N LEU A 221 -2.09 -11.01 9.00
CA LEU A 221 -2.53 -11.37 10.35
C LEU A 221 -1.45 -11.06 11.40
N GLY A 222 -0.18 -11.37 11.12
CA GLY A 222 0.93 -11.05 12.02
C GLY A 222 1.02 -9.54 12.27
N GLU A 223 0.99 -8.74 11.20
CA GLU A 223 1.04 -7.28 11.27
C GLU A 223 -0.14 -6.70 12.08
N LEU A 224 -1.37 -7.19 11.85
CA LEU A 224 -2.55 -6.74 12.59
C LEU A 224 -2.48 -7.08 14.09
N LEU A 225 -1.91 -8.24 14.45
CA LEU A 225 -1.70 -8.63 15.85
C LEU A 225 -0.68 -7.72 16.53
N GLU A 226 0.39 -7.33 15.85
CA GLU A 226 1.35 -6.34 16.35
C GLU A 226 0.66 -4.99 16.58
N TRP A 227 -0.11 -4.50 15.61
CA TRP A 227 -0.84 -3.23 15.72
C TRP A 227 -1.83 -3.23 16.88
N PHE A 228 -2.53 -4.34 17.10
CA PHE A 228 -3.45 -4.50 18.22
C PHE A 228 -2.71 -4.45 19.57
N ALA A 229 -1.57 -5.14 19.67
CA ALA A 229 -0.76 -5.14 20.88
C ALA A 229 -0.19 -3.74 21.19
N ASP A 230 0.24 -3.00 20.17
CA ASP A 230 0.72 -1.64 20.35
C ASP A 230 -0.43 -0.70 20.78
N ALA A 231 -1.59 -0.77 20.12
CA ALA A 231 -2.76 0.04 20.50
C ALA A 231 -3.21 -0.20 21.95
N ALA A 232 -3.15 -1.45 22.43
CA ALA A 232 -3.49 -1.78 23.81
C ALA A 232 -2.51 -1.17 24.83
N ARG A 233 -1.21 -1.12 24.52
CA ARG A 233 -0.19 -0.50 25.39
C ARG A 233 -0.38 1.01 25.53
N ASP A 234 -0.78 1.67 24.44
CA ASP A 234 -1.08 3.10 24.46
C ASP A 234 -2.31 3.41 25.35
N ASP A 235 -3.37 2.60 25.22
CA ASP A 235 -4.58 2.74 26.04
C ASP A 235 -4.29 2.56 27.54
N GLU A 236 -3.34 1.69 27.90
CA GLU A 236 -2.87 1.47 29.28
C GLU A 236 -2.02 2.65 29.80
N GLY A 237 -1.05 3.13 29.01
CA GLY A 237 -0.20 4.27 29.39
C GLY A 237 -1.00 5.57 29.61
N GLN A 238 -2.08 5.77 28.86
CA GLN A 238 -2.96 6.93 29.01
C GLN A 238 -3.88 6.87 30.24
N ARG A 239 -4.11 5.66 30.80
CA ARG A 239 -4.83 5.48 32.07
C ARG A 239 -3.94 5.77 33.27
N ASP A 240 -2.66 5.42 33.18
CA ASP A 240 -1.68 5.68 34.25
C ASP A 240 -1.30 7.17 34.35
N GLU A 241 -1.28 7.91 33.24
CA GLU A 241 -1.05 9.38 33.24
C GLU A 241 -2.25 10.21 33.75
N ASN A 242 -3.46 9.63 33.76
CA ASN A 242 -4.69 10.29 34.18
C ASN A 242 -5.11 9.97 35.62
N VAL A 243 -4.24 9.39 36.46
CA VAL A 243 -4.49 9.29 37.90
C VAL A 243 -4.41 10.69 38.50
N PRO A 244 -5.54 11.32 38.90
CA PRO A 244 -5.46 12.54 39.67
C PRO A 244 -4.91 12.15 41.05
N ASP A 245 -3.93 12.89 41.56
CA ASP A 245 -3.54 12.82 42.97
C ASP A 245 -4.74 13.26 43.83
N SER A 246 -5.66 12.34 44.10
CA SER A 246 -6.86 12.59 44.89
C SER A 246 -6.57 12.29 46.35
N ARG A 247 -5.91 13.25 47.01
CA ARG A 247 -6.11 13.50 48.44
C ARG A 247 -6.97 14.75 48.62
N VAL A 248 -8.22 14.70 48.18
CA VAL A 248 -9.28 15.58 48.70
C VAL A 248 -10.59 14.79 48.71
N GLU A 249 -11.07 14.49 49.92
CA GLU A 249 -12.40 13.98 50.18
C GLU A 249 -13.44 15.04 49.76
N ARG A 250 -14.44 14.64 48.97
CA ARG A 250 -15.75 15.29 49.00
C ARG A 250 -16.83 14.33 48.49
N GLU A 251 -17.69 13.93 49.43
CA GLU A 251 -19.00 13.33 49.18
C GLU A 251 -19.86 14.24 48.31
N GLY A 252 -20.57 13.63 47.36
CA GLY A 252 -21.56 14.28 46.52
C GLY A 252 -22.03 13.33 45.43
N ASP A 253 -23.18 12.70 45.66
CA ASP A 253 -23.99 12.02 44.65
C ASP A 253 -24.15 12.90 43.40
N ASP A 254 -23.79 12.39 42.22
CA ASP A 254 -24.68 12.47 41.06
C ASP A 254 -24.28 11.41 40.02
N ASP A 255 -25.26 10.62 39.62
CA ASP A 255 -25.18 9.60 38.59
C ASP A 255 -24.88 10.27 37.23
N THR A 256 -23.65 10.17 36.74
CA THR A 256 -23.38 10.35 35.32
C THR A 256 -22.64 9.13 34.77
N ALA A 257 -23.43 8.14 34.38
CA ALA A 257 -22.98 7.06 33.53
C ALA A 257 -22.45 7.64 32.20
N GLY A 258 -21.14 7.86 32.16
CA GLY A 258 -20.40 8.08 30.92
C GLY A 258 -20.42 6.79 30.11
N SER A 259 -21.50 6.56 29.38
CA SER A 259 -21.60 5.58 28.29
C SER A 259 -20.64 5.98 27.17
N GLY A 260 -19.35 5.69 27.34
CA GLY A 260 -18.41 5.62 26.24
C GLY A 260 -18.81 4.47 25.32
N SER A 261 -19.52 4.78 24.24
CA SER A 261 -19.84 3.86 23.16
C SER A 261 -18.56 3.15 22.69
N SER A 262 -18.43 1.89 23.06
CA SER A 262 -17.26 1.01 22.89
C SER A 262 -17.03 0.53 21.44
N ASP A 263 -17.78 1.05 20.47
CA ASP A 263 -17.78 0.53 19.08
C ASP A 263 -16.86 1.27 18.09
N ASP A 264 -16.22 2.37 18.48
CA ASP A 264 -15.44 3.21 17.54
C ASP A 264 -13.92 3.26 17.85
N SER A 265 -13.41 2.39 18.73
CA SER A 265 -11.98 2.37 19.03
C SER A 265 -11.19 1.76 17.87
N THR A 266 -9.99 2.31 17.59
CA THR A 266 -9.04 1.75 16.61
C THR A 266 -8.79 0.26 16.87
N SER A 267 -8.70 -0.13 18.13
CA SER A 267 -8.56 -1.52 18.59
C SER A 267 -9.72 -2.41 18.13
N ALA A 268 -10.97 -1.93 18.19
CA ALA A 268 -12.13 -2.67 17.68
C ALA A 268 -12.05 -2.89 16.16
N ARG A 269 -11.63 -1.87 15.41
CA ARG A 269 -11.46 -1.96 13.94
C ARG A 269 -10.34 -2.94 13.54
N ILE A 270 -9.24 -2.94 14.28
CA ILE A 270 -8.17 -3.94 14.10
C ILE A 270 -8.70 -5.35 14.39
N ALA A 271 -9.47 -5.53 15.47
CA ALA A 271 -10.04 -6.83 15.84
C ALA A 271 -10.98 -7.41 14.76
N VAL A 272 -11.76 -6.58 14.08
CA VAL A 272 -12.60 -6.99 12.93
C VAL A 272 -11.74 -7.57 11.79
N CYS A 273 -10.63 -6.90 11.47
CA CYS A 273 -9.69 -7.38 10.44
C CYS A 273 -9.02 -8.69 10.86
N ILE A 274 -8.58 -8.80 12.12
CA ILE A 274 -7.98 -10.02 12.69
C ILE A 274 -8.95 -11.21 12.56
N GLY A 275 -10.21 -11.02 12.95
CA GLY A 275 -11.23 -12.07 12.88
C GLY A 275 -11.41 -12.61 11.46
N SER A 276 -11.44 -11.70 10.46
CA SER A 276 -11.55 -12.08 9.04
C SER A 276 -10.33 -12.86 8.54
N CYS A 277 -9.12 -12.43 8.89
CA CYS A 277 -7.89 -13.16 8.54
C CYS A 277 -7.81 -14.53 9.22
N ALA A 278 -8.05 -14.59 10.54
CA ALA A 278 -7.97 -15.81 11.34
C ALA A 278 -8.97 -16.88 10.89
N LEU A 279 -10.19 -16.49 10.50
CA LEU A 279 -11.20 -17.40 9.96
C LEU A 279 -10.67 -18.20 8.75
N HIS A 280 -9.88 -17.56 7.88
CA HIS A 280 -9.27 -18.24 6.75
C HIS A 280 -8.04 -19.06 7.16
N SER A 281 -7.09 -18.47 7.89
CA SER A 281 -5.84 -19.15 8.27
C SER A 281 -6.08 -20.42 9.08
N LEU A 282 -7.03 -20.40 10.03
CA LEU A 282 -7.37 -21.57 10.86
C LEU A 282 -8.13 -22.63 10.06
N SER A 283 -9.08 -22.22 9.22
CA SER A 283 -9.82 -23.16 8.35
C SER A 283 -8.87 -23.83 7.34
N ALA A 284 -8.03 -23.06 6.66
CA ALA A 284 -7.09 -23.56 5.66
C ALA A 284 -6.04 -24.52 6.26
N ARG A 285 -5.56 -24.23 7.48
CA ARG A 285 -4.63 -25.11 8.20
C ARG A 285 -5.29 -26.42 8.62
N ASN A 286 -6.53 -26.38 9.11
CA ASN A 286 -7.31 -27.58 9.43
C ASN A 286 -7.59 -28.44 8.18
N PHE A 287 -7.84 -27.83 7.02
CA PHE A 287 -7.96 -28.59 5.78
C PHE A 287 -6.64 -29.25 5.36
N ARG A 288 -5.50 -28.56 5.47
CA ARG A 288 -4.18 -29.12 5.13
C ARG A 288 -3.74 -30.27 6.06
N THR A 289 -4.20 -30.30 7.31
CA THR A 289 -3.89 -31.38 8.26
C THR A 289 -4.80 -32.59 8.09
N VAL A 290 -6.03 -32.41 7.61
CA VAL A 290 -6.98 -33.50 7.36
C VAL A 290 -6.68 -34.28 6.07
N PHE A 291 -6.01 -33.65 5.09
CA PHE A 291 -5.65 -34.27 3.80
C PHE A 291 -4.16 -34.63 3.68
N ARG A 292 -3.46 -34.84 4.81
CA ARG A 292 -2.11 -35.41 4.85
C ARG A 292 -2.13 -36.85 5.32
#